data_AF-A0A3C0Z6D7-F1
#
_entry.id   AF-A0A3C0Z6D7-F1
#
_cell.length_a   1.000
_cell.length_b   1.000
_cell.length_c   1.000
_cell.angle_alpha   90.00
_cell.angle_beta   90.00
_cell.angle_gamma   90.00
#
_symmetry.space_group_name_H-M   'P 1'
#
loop_
_entity.id
_entity.type
_entity.pdbx_description
1 polymer ?
#
loop_
_entity_poly.entity_id
_entity_poly.type
_entity_poly.pdbx_seq_one_letter_code
_entity_poly.pdbx_strand_id
1 'polypeptide(L)'
;MNRILKEALVYNDQKALKHLSKFVAKWVRDQLEDLHVRNDVMDDQAMPEINRQIRNGIYNALYILSNSAMDSECLKLAVDTEQRIPEYWEDPVLDIYLEKNRQQLDSVELKFESSFLNEQLHAENIYRLPGTSFIRSKSILELPDMDTEMRKKNLNKISAHLRREGYSYDPDKDAYVKPLKFNI
;
A
#
# COMPACT_ATOMS: atom_id res chain seq x y z
N MET A 1 -5.03 12.31 -3.42
CA MET A 1 -4.20 11.11 -3.68
C MET A 1 -5.04 10.14 -4.48
N ASN A 2 -4.58 9.76 -5.68
CA ASN A 2 -5.27 8.84 -6.57
C ASN A 2 -5.66 7.55 -5.83
N ARG A 3 -6.90 7.10 -6.08
CA ARG A 3 -7.49 5.94 -5.42
C ARG A 3 -6.60 4.71 -5.53
N ILE A 4 -6.01 4.48 -6.71
CA ILE A 4 -5.13 3.33 -6.99
C ILE A 4 -3.86 3.38 -6.15
N LEU A 5 -3.20 4.54 -6.06
CA LEU A 5 -2.01 4.70 -5.22
C LEU A 5 -2.33 4.52 -3.74
N LYS A 6 -3.46 5.09 -3.28
CA LYS A 6 -3.94 4.92 -1.90
C LYS A 6 -4.22 3.44 -1.63
N GLU A 7 -4.98 2.77 -2.48
CA GLU A 7 -5.35 1.36 -2.35
C GLU A 7 -4.10 0.46 -2.38
N ALA A 8 -3.16 0.68 -3.30
CA ALA A 8 -1.92 -0.09 -3.38
C ALA A 8 -1.11 -0.03 -2.08
N LEU A 9 -0.96 1.18 -1.51
CA LEU A 9 -0.27 1.39 -0.24
C LEU A 9 -1.06 0.86 0.96
N VAL A 10 -2.39 0.96 0.92
CA VAL A 10 -3.28 0.54 2.00
C VAL A 10 -3.36 -0.98 2.13
N TYR A 11 -3.57 -1.65 1.01
CA TYR A 11 -3.79 -3.09 0.94
C TYR A 11 -2.52 -3.88 0.66
N ASN A 12 -1.37 -3.20 0.64
CA ASN A 12 -0.07 -3.78 0.35
C ASN A 12 -0.07 -4.60 -0.96
N ASP A 13 -0.78 -4.10 -1.98
CA ASP A 13 -0.90 -4.77 -3.29
C ASP A 13 0.45 -4.75 -4.00
N GLN A 14 1.19 -5.85 -3.86
CA GLN A 14 2.53 -5.98 -4.39
C GLN A 14 2.60 -5.78 -5.91
N LYS A 15 1.56 -6.17 -6.65
CA LYS A 15 1.54 -6.00 -8.10
C LYS A 15 1.42 -4.52 -8.44
N ALA A 16 0.50 -3.81 -7.80
CA ALA A 16 0.35 -2.37 -7.98
C ALA A 16 1.60 -1.60 -7.52
N LEU A 17 2.18 -1.95 -6.37
CA LEU A 17 3.40 -1.31 -5.84
C LEU A 17 4.61 -1.51 -6.75
N LYS A 18 4.79 -2.71 -7.33
CA LYS A 18 5.85 -2.97 -8.31
C LYS A 18 5.68 -2.14 -9.57
N HIS A 19 4.45 -2.05 -10.08
CA HIS A 19 4.14 -1.25 -11.25
C HIS A 19 4.40 0.26 -10.99
N LEU A 20 3.92 0.79 -9.86
CA LEU A 20 4.18 2.16 -9.43
C LEU A 20 5.68 2.45 -9.25
N SER A 21 6.43 1.47 -8.75
CA SER A 21 7.88 1.59 -8.59
C SER A 21 8.60 1.72 -9.92
N LYS A 22 8.20 0.96 -10.96
CA LYS A 22 8.73 1.14 -12.32
C LYS A 22 8.40 2.52 -12.89
N PHE A 23 7.18 2.99 -12.65
CA PHE A 23 6.76 4.33 -13.07
C PHE A 23 7.64 5.42 -12.44
N VAL A 24 7.88 5.35 -11.12
CA VAL A 24 8.79 6.27 -10.41
C VAL A 24 10.22 6.14 -10.93
N ALA A 25 10.72 4.92 -11.11
CA ALA A 25 12.07 4.67 -11.62
C ALA A 25 12.27 5.24 -13.04
N LYS A 26 11.24 5.21 -13.89
CA LYS A 26 11.28 5.82 -15.22
C LYS A 26 11.46 7.33 -15.14
N TRP A 27 10.72 8.01 -14.26
CA TRP A 27 10.89 9.44 -14.04
C TRP A 27 12.27 9.80 -13.47
N VAL A 28 12.78 9.00 -12.53
CA VAL A 28 14.14 9.18 -12.00
C VAL A 28 15.18 9.01 -13.11
N ARG A 29 15.04 7.97 -13.95
CA ARG A 29 15.93 7.76 -15.09
C ARG A 29 15.90 8.95 -16.05
N ASP A 30 14.73 9.46 -16.40
CA ASP A 30 14.62 10.59 -17.35
C ASP A 30 15.37 11.82 -16.82
N GLN A 31 15.26 12.10 -15.52
CA GLN A 31 16.02 13.19 -14.89
C GLN A 31 17.55 12.93 -14.86
N LEU A 32 17.96 11.67 -14.74
CA LEU A 32 19.38 11.28 -14.79
C LEU A 32 19.94 11.27 -16.21
N GLU A 33 19.13 10.97 -17.22
CA GLU A 33 19.51 11.03 -18.63
C GLU A 33 19.79 12.47 -19.06
N ASP A 34 18.96 13.43 -18.62
CA ASP A 34 19.22 14.86 -18.82
C ASP A 34 20.57 15.29 -18.24
N LEU A 35 20.97 14.71 -17.11
CA LEU A 35 22.26 14.96 -16.49
C LEU A 35 23.41 14.30 -17.26
N HIS A 36 23.21 13.05 -17.67
CA HIS A 36 24.19 12.27 -18.42
C HIS A 36 24.52 12.91 -19.78
N VAL A 37 23.51 13.43 -20.50
CA VAL A 37 23.71 14.15 -21.76
C VAL A 37 24.50 15.45 -21.56
N ARG A 38 24.45 16.06 -20.37
CA ARG A 38 25.12 17.34 -20.07
C ARG A 38 26.53 17.20 -19.51
N ASN A 39 26.87 16.08 -18.88
CA ASN A 39 28.14 15.89 -18.17
C ASN A 39 28.76 14.52 -18.49
N ASP A 40 30.01 14.51 -18.92
CA ASP A 40 30.74 13.32 -19.38
C ASP A 40 31.41 12.50 -18.24
N VAL A 41 31.26 12.88 -16.97
CA VAL A 41 31.90 12.19 -15.83
C VAL A 41 30.99 12.16 -14.60
N MET A 42 30.64 10.95 -14.12
CA MET A 42 30.02 10.73 -12.80
C MET A 42 31.11 10.52 -11.73
N ASP A 43 31.65 11.61 -11.21
CA ASP A 43 32.49 11.61 -9.99
C ASP A 43 31.66 12.05 -8.77
N ASP A 44 32.18 11.88 -7.56
CA ASP A 44 31.53 12.27 -6.29
C ASP A 44 31.10 13.75 -6.27
N GLN A 45 31.78 14.61 -7.04
CA GLN A 45 31.41 16.01 -7.22
C GLN A 45 30.06 16.20 -7.94
N ALA A 46 29.61 15.21 -8.72
CA ALA A 46 28.31 15.19 -9.38
C ALA A 46 27.18 14.70 -8.47
N MET A 47 27.48 14.06 -7.33
CA MET A 47 26.48 13.48 -6.43
C MET A 47 25.42 14.48 -5.93
N PRO A 48 25.73 15.75 -5.62
CA PRO A 48 24.70 16.74 -5.27
C PRO A 48 23.67 16.94 -6.38
N GLU A 49 24.10 16.94 -7.64
CA GLU A 49 23.23 17.09 -8.80
C GLU A 49 22.42 15.81 -9.06
N ILE A 50 23.07 14.65 -9.05
CA ILE A 50 22.42 13.33 -9.17
C ILE A 50 21.31 13.20 -8.13
N ASN A 51 21.59 13.52 -6.87
CA ASN A 51 20.61 13.48 -5.79
C ASN A 51 19.43 14.43 -6.02
N ARG A 52 19.67 15.60 -6.64
CA ARG A 52 18.60 16.54 -7.00
C ARG A 52 17.69 15.96 -8.08
N GLN A 53 18.27 15.40 -9.13
CA GLN A 53 17.54 14.78 -10.23
C GLN A 53 16.69 13.59 -9.76
N ILE A 54 17.25 12.74 -8.89
CA ILE A 54 16.51 11.64 -8.27
C ILE A 54 15.30 12.16 -7.48
N ARG A 55 15.50 13.16 -6.60
CA ARG A 55 14.39 13.73 -5.81
C ARG A 55 13.31 14.36 -6.68
N ASN A 56 13.70 15.10 -7.72
CA ASN A 56 12.76 15.70 -8.67
C ASN A 56 11.97 14.63 -9.43
N GLY A 57 12.63 13.57 -9.90
CA GLY A 57 11.98 12.45 -10.58
C GLY A 57 10.94 11.77 -9.69
N ILE A 58 11.28 11.49 -8.43
CA ILE A 58 10.35 10.93 -7.44
C ILE A 58 9.17 11.88 -7.22
N TYR A 59 9.42 13.16 -6.97
CA TYR A 59 8.37 14.13 -6.69
C TYR A 59 7.41 14.29 -7.87
N ASN A 60 7.94 14.42 -9.09
CA ASN A 60 7.14 14.55 -10.31
C ASN A 60 6.27 13.31 -10.54
N ALA A 61 6.83 12.11 -10.36
CA ALA A 61 6.08 10.87 -10.48
C ALA A 61 4.90 10.82 -9.49
N LEU A 62 5.16 11.14 -8.21
CA LEU A 62 4.11 11.16 -7.19
C LEU A 62 3.05 12.25 -7.45
N TYR A 63 3.47 13.43 -7.92
CA TYR A 63 2.55 14.50 -8.28
C TYR A 63 1.60 14.06 -9.40
N ILE A 64 2.14 13.52 -10.49
CA ILE A 64 1.37 13.02 -11.64
C ILE A 64 0.40 11.93 -11.18
N LEU A 65 0.89 10.91 -10.47
CA LEU A 65 0.05 9.84 -9.96
C LEU A 65 -1.06 10.36 -9.07
N SER A 66 -0.79 11.36 -8.22
CA SER A 66 -1.78 11.87 -7.27
C SER A 66 -2.90 12.72 -7.91
N ASN A 67 -2.64 13.32 -9.09
CA ASN A 67 -3.53 14.24 -9.78
C ASN A 67 -4.15 13.68 -11.07
N SER A 68 -3.68 12.54 -11.60
CA SER A 68 -4.14 11.97 -12.88
C SER A 68 -5.64 11.65 -12.96
N ALA A 69 -6.33 11.52 -11.82
CA ALA A 69 -7.78 11.34 -11.79
C ALA A 69 -8.58 12.64 -11.98
N MET A 70 -7.93 13.79 -11.78
CA MET A 70 -8.57 15.12 -11.79
C MET A 70 -8.01 16.04 -12.88
N ASP A 71 -6.82 15.74 -13.41
CA ASP A 71 -6.11 16.54 -14.42
C ASP A 71 -5.78 15.67 -15.64
N SER A 72 -6.27 16.10 -16.81
CA SER A 72 -6.09 15.39 -18.09
C SER A 72 -4.65 15.40 -18.60
N GLU A 73 -3.87 16.44 -18.33
CA GLU A 73 -2.45 16.47 -18.68
C GLU A 73 -1.66 15.51 -17.80
N CYS A 74 -1.96 15.48 -16.49
CA CYS A 74 -1.37 14.47 -15.60
C CYS A 74 -1.75 13.05 -16.03
N LEU A 75 -3.00 12.82 -16.45
CA LEU A 75 -3.43 11.52 -16.98
C LEU A 75 -2.65 11.13 -18.23
N LYS A 76 -2.51 12.06 -19.18
CA LYS A 76 -1.76 11.85 -20.41
C LYS A 76 -0.29 11.53 -20.11
N LEU A 77 0.36 12.32 -19.26
CA LEU A 77 1.74 12.07 -18.84
C LEU A 77 1.91 10.73 -18.15
N ALA A 78 0.91 10.27 -17.39
CA ALA A 78 0.93 8.95 -16.77
C ALA A 78 0.91 7.84 -17.84
N VAL A 79 -0.04 7.89 -18.78
CA VAL A 79 -0.15 6.91 -19.88
C VAL A 79 1.11 6.92 -20.75
N ASP A 80 1.59 8.09 -21.15
CA ASP A 80 2.78 8.25 -21.98
C ASP A 80 4.05 7.74 -21.26
N THR A 81 4.12 7.88 -19.94
CA THR A 81 5.26 7.35 -19.16
C THR A 81 5.19 5.83 -19.08
N GLU A 82 4.01 5.26 -18.86
CA GLU A 82 3.81 3.81 -18.79
C GLU A 82 4.22 3.12 -20.10
N GLN A 83 3.84 3.70 -21.25
CA GLN A 83 4.21 3.20 -22.57
C GLN A 83 5.71 3.29 -22.88
N ARG A 84 6.45 4.16 -22.17
CA ARG A 84 7.90 4.36 -22.34
C ARG A 84 8.73 3.52 -21.36
N ILE A 85 8.11 2.74 -20.48
CA ILE A 85 8.84 1.78 -19.64
C ILE A 85 9.36 0.66 -20.56
N PRO A 86 10.69 0.43 -20.63
CA PRO A 86 11.22 -0.61 -21.50
C PRO A 86 10.77 -2.01 -21.08
N GLU A 87 10.43 -2.87 -22.06
CA GLU A 87 9.97 -4.23 -21.80
C GLU A 87 11.01 -5.10 -21.07
N TYR A 88 12.30 -4.81 -21.23
CA TYR A 88 13.39 -5.52 -20.56
C TYR A 88 13.56 -5.15 -19.09
N TRP A 89 12.78 -4.18 -18.55
CA TRP A 89 12.84 -3.84 -17.14
C TRP A 89 12.22 -4.95 -16.30
N GLU A 90 13.06 -5.62 -15.52
CA GLU A 90 12.64 -6.59 -14.51
C GLU A 90 11.72 -5.96 -13.47
N ASP A 91 10.87 -6.77 -12.85
CA ASP A 91 10.06 -6.32 -11.72
C ASP A 91 10.95 -5.98 -10.53
N PRO A 92 10.68 -4.86 -9.83
CA PRO A 92 11.44 -4.54 -8.64
C PRO A 92 11.20 -5.63 -7.59
N VAL A 93 12.29 -6.01 -6.92
CA VAL A 93 12.30 -6.98 -5.84
C VAL A 93 12.65 -6.28 -4.54
N LEU A 94 12.02 -6.69 -3.44
CA LEU A 94 12.44 -6.26 -2.11
C LEU A 94 13.83 -6.82 -1.83
N ASP A 95 14.61 -6.11 -1.03
CA ASP A 95 15.83 -6.69 -0.49
C ASP A 95 15.50 -7.89 0.43
N ILE A 96 16.48 -8.77 0.61
CA ILE A 96 16.33 -10.03 1.34
C ILE A 96 15.84 -9.80 2.78
N TYR A 97 16.26 -8.71 3.43
CA TYR A 97 15.85 -8.40 4.79
C TYR A 97 14.38 -7.96 4.85
N LEU A 98 13.94 -7.07 3.95
CA LEU A 98 12.54 -6.66 3.88
C LEU A 98 11.61 -7.80 3.44
N GLU A 99 12.07 -8.67 2.53
CA GLU A 99 11.30 -9.83 2.10
C GLU A 99 11.08 -10.82 3.25
N LYS A 100 12.10 -11.05 4.09
CA LYS A 100 11.94 -11.85 5.32
C LYS A 100 10.92 -11.24 6.28
N ASN A 101 10.95 -9.92 6.47
CA ASN A 101 9.99 -9.23 7.33
C ASN A 101 8.55 -9.37 6.80
N ARG A 102 8.37 -9.28 5.47
CA ARG A 102 7.07 -9.50 4.81
C ARG A 102 6.56 -10.93 5.04
N GLN A 103 7.41 -11.93 4.85
CA GLN A 103 7.06 -13.33 5.07
C GLN A 103 6.71 -13.60 6.54
N GLN A 104 7.44 -12.98 7.47
CA GLN A 104 7.10 -13.07 8.90
C GLN A 104 5.71 -12.49 9.16
N LEU A 105 5.39 -11.32 8.61
CA LEU A 105 4.05 -10.74 8.73
C LEU A 105 2.99 -11.69 8.21
N ASP A 106 3.17 -12.31 7.05
CA ASP A 106 2.19 -13.24 6.48
C ASP A 106 2.07 -14.55 7.28
N SER A 107 3.13 -14.95 7.98
CA SER A 107 3.16 -16.19 8.78
C SER A 107 2.51 -16.07 10.18
N VAL A 108 2.23 -14.86 10.66
CA VAL A 108 1.58 -14.68 11.97
C VAL A 108 0.13 -15.12 11.90
N GLU A 109 -0.17 -16.27 12.51
CA GLU A 109 -1.52 -16.75 12.72
C GLU A 109 -2.31 -15.71 13.52
N LEU A 110 -3.44 -15.26 12.95
CA LEU A 110 -4.32 -14.34 13.63
C LEU A 110 -5.10 -15.09 14.70
N LYS A 111 -4.85 -14.76 15.97
CA LYS A 111 -5.55 -15.34 17.10
C LYS A 111 -6.00 -14.25 18.06
N PHE A 112 -7.25 -14.32 18.47
CA PHE A 112 -7.87 -13.40 19.43
C PHE A 112 -7.94 -14.03 20.82
N GLU A 113 -7.98 -13.19 21.85
CA GLU A 113 -8.24 -13.65 23.22
C GLU A 113 -9.72 -14.10 23.37
N SER A 114 -10.62 -13.42 22.66
CA SER A 114 -12.06 -13.70 22.63
C SER A 114 -12.38 -14.92 21.76
N SER A 115 -12.96 -15.96 22.37
CA SER A 115 -13.50 -17.12 21.65
C SER A 115 -14.48 -16.70 20.54
N PHE A 116 -15.35 -15.72 20.82
CA PHE A 116 -16.26 -15.16 19.84
C PHE A 116 -15.55 -14.59 18.61
N LEU A 117 -14.41 -13.91 18.76
CA LEU A 117 -13.70 -13.35 17.60
C LEU A 117 -13.03 -14.47 16.80
N ASN A 118 -12.48 -15.49 17.47
CA ASN A 118 -11.93 -16.66 16.77
C ASN A 118 -13.02 -17.42 16.00
N GLU A 119 -14.23 -17.54 16.55
CA GLU A 119 -15.39 -18.08 15.81
C GLU A 119 -15.72 -17.23 14.59
N GLN A 120 -15.75 -15.90 14.72
CA GLN A 120 -16.00 -15.01 13.59
C GLN A 120 -14.87 -15.06 12.54
N LEU A 121 -13.63 -15.27 12.96
CA LEU A 121 -12.49 -15.46 12.06
C LEU A 121 -12.62 -16.78 11.29
N HIS A 122 -12.98 -17.87 11.97
CA HIS A 122 -13.21 -19.18 11.35
C HIS A 122 -14.39 -19.16 10.38
N ALA A 123 -15.43 -18.40 10.69
CA ALA A 123 -16.56 -18.15 9.80
C ALA A 123 -16.26 -17.12 8.68
N GLU A 124 -15.02 -16.62 8.59
CA GLU A 124 -14.58 -15.60 7.64
C GLU A 124 -15.39 -14.28 7.70
N ASN A 125 -16.03 -14.00 8.83
CA ASN A 125 -16.75 -12.73 9.05
C ASN A 125 -15.78 -11.60 9.41
N ILE A 126 -14.61 -11.95 9.90
CA ILE A 126 -13.46 -11.06 10.02
C ILE A 126 -12.25 -11.73 9.38
N TYR A 127 -11.34 -10.94 8.82
CA TYR A 127 -10.13 -11.45 8.20
C TYR A 127 -9.02 -10.41 8.27
N ARG A 128 -7.78 -10.87 8.15
CA ARG A 128 -6.61 -10.01 8.07
C ARG A 128 -6.45 -9.50 6.66
N LEU A 129 -6.20 -8.19 6.49
CA LEU A 129 -5.81 -7.66 5.19
C LEU A 129 -4.40 -8.17 4.83
N PRO A 130 -4.20 -8.80 3.66
CA PRO A 130 -2.94 -9.43 3.28
C PRO A 130 -1.72 -8.51 3.46
N GLY A 131 -0.64 -9.03 4.04
CA GLY A 131 0.60 -8.27 4.24
C GLY A 131 0.51 -7.07 5.19
N THR A 132 -0.58 -6.94 5.95
CA THR A 132 -0.76 -5.86 6.94
C THR A 132 -1.11 -6.41 8.32
N SER A 133 -1.15 -5.58 9.36
CA SER A 133 -1.71 -5.95 10.68
C SER A 133 -3.18 -5.57 10.85
N PHE A 134 -3.84 -5.11 9.77
CA PHE A 134 -5.23 -4.66 9.83
C PHE A 134 -6.20 -5.84 9.76
N ILE A 135 -7.25 -5.76 10.55
CA ILE A 135 -8.36 -6.70 10.61
C ILE A 135 -9.60 -6.02 10.06
N ARG A 136 -10.22 -6.59 9.04
CA ARG A 136 -11.46 -6.09 8.48
C ARG A 136 -12.60 -7.03 8.83
N SER A 137 -13.77 -6.46 9.13
CA SER A 137 -15.03 -7.21 9.19
C SER A 137 -15.74 -7.13 7.85
N LYS A 138 -16.33 -8.24 7.39
CA LYS A 138 -17.25 -8.22 6.25
C LYS A 138 -18.35 -7.18 6.49
N SER A 139 -18.64 -6.39 5.47
CA SER A 139 -19.71 -5.41 5.48
C SER A 139 -21.08 -6.08 5.55
N ILE A 140 -22.11 -5.29 5.84
CA ILE A 140 -23.50 -5.75 5.84
C ILE A 140 -23.88 -6.38 4.49
N LEU A 141 -23.31 -5.90 3.38
CA LEU A 141 -23.62 -6.39 2.03
C LEU A 141 -22.99 -7.75 1.73
N GLU A 142 -21.91 -8.11 2.45
CA GLU A 142 -21.13 -9.33 2.21
C GLU A 142 -21.61 -10.54 3.04
N LEU A 143 -22.70 -10.39 3.81
CA LEU A 143 -23.27 -11.42 4.68
C LEU A 143 -24.71 -11.78 4.27
N PRO A 144 -24.95 -12.38 3.09
CA PRO A 144 -26.27 -12.46 2.46
C PRO A 144 -27.36 -13.19 3.27
N ASP A 145 -26.98 -14.07 4.21
CA ASP A 145 -27.90 -15.01 4.85
C ASP A 145 -28.52 -14.55 6.19
N MET A 146 -28.23 -13.33 6.65
CA MET A 146 -28.72 -12.82 7.93
C MET A 146 -29.77 -11.71 7.76
N ASP A 147 -30.70 -11.56 8.70
CA ASP A 147 -31.55 -10.36 8.76
C ASP A 147 -30.69 -9.08 9.03
N THR A 148 -31.14 -7.92 8.53
CA THR A 148 -30.39 -6.66 8.60
C THR A 148 -30.09 -6.23 10.04
N GLU A 149 -31.03 -6.41 10.96
CA GLU A 149 -30.83 -6.03 12.36
C GLU A 149 -29.89 -7.01 13.08
N MET A 150 -29.96 -8.29 12.75
CA MET A 150 -28.99 -9.28 13.24
C MET A 150 -27.58 -8.99 12.74
N ARG A 151 -27.40 -8.58 11.47
CA ARG A 151 -26.09 -8.17 10.92
C ARG A 151 -25.50 -7.00 11.68
N LYS A 152 -26.26 -5.91 11.87
CA LYS A 152 -25.81 -4.74 12.65
C LYS A 152 -25.41 -5.12 14.07
N LYS A 153 -26.22 -5.94 14.74
CA LYS A 153 -25.93 -6.42 16.09
C LYS A 153 -24.63 -7.24 16.12
N ASN A 154 -24.40 -8.11 15.13
CA ASN A 154 -23.17 -8.89 15.03
C ASN A 154 -21.94 -7.99 14.80
N LEU A 155 -22.02 -7.05 13.87
CA LEU A 155 -20.93 -6.09 13.61
C LEU A 155 -20.61 -5.25 14.85
N ASN A 156 -21.62 -4.71 15.52
CA ASN A 156 -21.43 -3.97 16.77
C ASN A 156 -20.75 -4.83 17.85
N LYS A 157 -21.09 -6.12 17.92
CA LYS A 157 -20.46 -7.07 18.84
C LYS A 157 -19.00 -7.33 18.47
N ILE A 158 -18.68 -7.55 17.19
CA ILE A 158 -17.31 -7.68 16.68
C ILE A 158 -16.50 -6.44 17.06
N SER A 159 -16.99 -5.25 16.71
CA SER A 159 -16.36 -3.96 17.01
C SER A 159 -16.13 -3.74 18.50
N ALA A 160 -17.07 -4.18 19.35
CA ALA A 160 -16.91 -4.09 20.80
C ALA A 160 -15.81 -5.04 21.32
N HIS A 161 -15.76 -6.28 20.84
CA HIS A 161 -14.73 -7.23 21.25
C HIS A 161 -13.33 -6.82 20.77
N LEU A 162 -13.20 -6.37 19.51
CA LEU A 162 -11.93 -5.85 18.99
C LEU A 162 -11.40 -4.69 19.83
N ARG A 163 -12.26 -3.73 20.19
CA ARG A 163 -11.86 -2.62 21.08
C ARG A 163 -11.43 -3.07 22.47
N ARG A 164 -12.07 -4.09 23.05
CA ARG A 164 -11.65 -4.66 24.35
C ARG A 164 -10.26 -5.30 24.28
N GLU A 165 -9.91 -5.91 23.14
CA GLU A 165 -8.58 -6.48 22.90
C GLU A 165 -7.53 -5.44 22.47
N GLY A 166 -7.87 -4.15 22.54
CA GLY A 166 -6.96 -3.04 22.27
C GLY A 166 -6.83 -2.65 20.80
N TYR A 167 -7.74 -3.09 19.94
CA TYR A 167 -7.78 -2.62 18.54
C TYR A 167 -8.50 -1.27 18.44
N SER A 168 -7.99 -0.39 17.58
CA SER A 168 -8.61 0.88 17.18
C SER A 168 -9.11 0.80 15.74
N TYR A 169 -10.29 1.38 15.47
CA TYR A 169 -10.82 1.48 14.11
C TYR A 169 -10.15 2.64 13.36
N ASP A 170 -9.66 2.35 12.17
CA ASP A 170 -9.08 3.30 11.23
C ASP A 170 -10.10 3.57 10.10
N PRO A 171 -10.72 4.77 10.06
CA PRO A 171 -11.74 5.10 9.08
C PRO A 171 -11.18 5.25 7.66
N ASP A 172 -9.89 5.53 7.49
CA ASP A 172 -9.25 5.63 6.17
C ASP A 172 -9.06 4.27 5.52
N LYS A 173 -8.97 3.22 6.34
CA LYS A 173 -8.73 1.84 5.95
C LYS A 173 -9.98 0.97 6.02
N ASP A 174 -11.05 1.50 6.62
CA ASP A 174 -12.25 0.74 6.98
C ASP A 174 -11.91 -0.59 7.68
N ALA A 175 -10.98 -0.52 8.65
CA ALA A 175 -10.40 -1.68 9.30
C ALA A 175 -9.93 -1.38 10.72
N TYR A 176 -9.68 -2.42 11.51
CA TYR A 176 -9.16 -2.36 12.86
C TYR A 176 -7.68 -2.65 12.89
N VAL A 177 -6.92 -1.94 13.71
CA VAL A 177 -5.49 -2.21 13.94
C VAL A 177 -5.19 -2.21 15.42
N LYS A 178 -4.33 -3.13 15.87
CA LYS A 178 -3.80 -3.10 17.23
C LYS A 178 -2.59 -2.16 17.23
N PRO A 179 -2.62 -1.02 17.92
CA PRO A 179 -1.48 -0.12 17.96
C PRO A 179 -0.26 -0.86 18.49
N LEU A 180 0.88 -0.72 17.80
CA LEU A 180 2.14 -1.19 18.35
C LEU A 180 2.40 -0.43 19.64
N LYS A 181 2.51 -1.14 20.76
CA LYS A 181 3.02 -0.55 22.00
C LYS A 181 4.51 -0.34 21.80
N PHE A 182 4.89 0.86 21.37
CA PHE A 182 6.28 1.28 21.44
C PHE A 182 6.60 1.47 22.92
N ASN A 183 7.38 0.54 23.49
CA ASN A 183 8.05 0.79 24.76
C ASN A 183 9.19 1.77 24.45
N ILE A 184 8.91 3.07 24.58
CA ILE A 184 9.91 4.14 24.49
C ILE A 184 10.59 4.25 25.86
#